data_AF-A0A1I5VTL0-F1
#
_entry.id   AF-A0A1I5VTL0-F1
#
_cell.length_a   1.000
_cell.length_b   1.000
_cell.length_c   1.000
_cell.angle_alpha   90.00
_cell.angle_beta   90.00
_cell.angle_gamma   90.00
#
_symmetry.space_group_name_H-M   'P 1'
#
loop_
_entity.id
_entity.type
_entity.pdbx_description
1 polymer ?
#
loop_
_entity_poly.entity_id
_entity_poly.type
_entity_poly.pdbx_seq_one_letter_code
_entity_poly.pdbx_strand_id
1 'polypeptide(L)'
;MITIDDTFFKEEVRLGFTISEAMKRSWAIQLTLLNDILTIAQRHNIPIWMEYGSLLGAVRHGGYIPWDDDIDLCLLREDYMKLLFILQDELPKDCMVRSFYTQKDYPLPQAYVSNRENIDVGFDEQEKELTKKMWGCPYCCGIDIFPMDFIPKDDDYWNQLMEIYKAVYYLGINFDEYKNIGELEESVHQIETTLNTSIEKGDKMLSSIWKVADAVAMMTQKDEAGFVTWYPEFGMYGNNRKRSLDAYSDTIWVEFEMIKVPIPIGYEEVLKMQYGNSYMTPIKGSASHDYPYFKLQEKKILFHNKIGQMGDIY
;
A
#
# COMPACT_ATOMS: atom_id res chain seq x y z
N MET A 1 -11.38 2.98 17.92
CA MET A 1 -10.63 4.25 17.91
C MET A 1 -9.63 4.24 19.06
N ILE A 2 -8.35 4.34 18.72
CA ILE A 2 -7.25 4.32 19.70
C ILE A 2 -7.23 5.61 20.52
N THR A 3 -6.68 5.56 21.73
CA THR A 3 -6.47 6.75 22.55
C THR A 3 -5.14 7.38 22.21
N ILE A 4 -5.15 8.63 21.74
CA ILE A 4 -3.96 9.40 21.37
C ILE A 4 -3.87 10.61 22.31
N ASP A 5 -2.71 10.79 22.94
CA ASP A 5 -2.46 11.91 23.84
C ASP A 5 -2.25 13.22 23.04
N ASP A 6 -2.76 14.34 23.54
CA ASP A 6 -2.65 15.64 22.87
C ASP A 6 -1.19 16.08 22.61
N THR A 7 -0.24 15.58 23.40
CA THR A 7 1.18 15.85 23.16
C THR A 7 1.72 15.17 21.91
N PHE A 8 1.07 14.12 21.39
CA PHE A 8 1.45 13.43 20.16
C PHE A 8 1.41 14.36 18.95
N PHE A 9 0.49 15.31 18.92
CA PHE A 9 0.31 16.23 17.79
C PHE A 9 1.35 17.35 17.74
N LYS A 10 2.18 17.50 18.78
CA LYS A 10 3.21 18.53 18.79
C LYS A 10 4.32 18.16 17.80
N GLU A 11 4.88 19.19 17.17
CA GLU A 11 6.10 19.04 16.39
C GLU A 11 7.18 18.38 17.25
N GLU A 12 7.87 17.40 16.66
CA GLU A 12 8.88 16.59 17.33
C GLU A 12 10.12 16.50 16.45
N VAL A 13 11.31 16.49 17.05
CA VAL A 13 12.55 16.19 16.34
C VAL A 13 13.05 14.80 16.74
N ARG A 14 13.05 13.86 15.80
CA ARG A 14 13.62 12.52 15.97
C ARG A 14 14.82 12.36 15.05
N LEU A 15 15.98 11.95 15.59
CA LEU A 15 17.22 11.75 14.82
C LEU A 15 17.63 12.95 13.94
N GLY A 16 17.39 14.18 14.42
CA GLY A 16 17.69 15.41 13.68
C GLY A 16 16.73 15.72 12.53
N PHE A 17 15.62 14.99 12.41
CA PHE A 17 14.55 15.25 11.46
C PHE A 17 13.31 15.81 12.17
N THR A 18 12.79 16.93 11.66
CA THR A 18 11.57 17.57 12.19
C THR A 18 10.32 16.91 11.60
N ILE A 19 9.50 16.36 12.49
CA ILE A 19 8.19 15.80 12.19
C ILE A 19 7.16 16.87 12.54
N SER A 20 6.52 17.44 11.51
CA SER A 20 5.56 18.52 11.68
C SER A 20 4.27 18.05 12.35
N GLU A 21 3.52 18.98 12.94
CA GLU A 21 2.17 18.72 13.45
C GLU A 21 1.24 18.12 12.37
N ALA A 22 1.33 18.58 11.13
CA ALA A 22 0.55 18.03 10.01
C ALA A 22 0.88 16.55 9.76
N MET A 23 2.16 16.17 9.85
CA MET A 23 2.56 14.76 9.75
C MET A 23 2.04 13.94 10.92
N LYS A 24 2.16 14.43 12.16
CA LYS A 24 1.60 13.77 13.34
C LYS A 24 0.10 13.53 13.22
N ARG A 25 -0.66 14.49 12.69
CA ARG A 25 -2.10 14.35 12.46
C ARG A 25 -2.41 13.30 11.37
N SER A 26 -1.59 13.19 10.32
CA SER A 26 -1.69 12.11 9.33
C SER A 26 -1.39 10.74 9.96
N TRP A 27 -0.29 10.61 10.71
CA TRP A 27 0.05 9.37 11.43
C TRP A 27 -1.05 8.94 12.41
N ALA A 28 -1.69 9.87 13.12
CA ALA A 28 -2.81 9.54 14.00
C ALA A 28 -3.99 8.87 13.27
N ILE A 29 -4.29 9.32 12.05
CA ILE A 29 -5.30 8.69 11.19
C ILE A 29 -4.83 7.31 10.74
N GLN A 30 -3.61 7.19 10.24
CA GLN A 30 -3.05 5.92 9.80
C GLN A 30 -3.02 4.89 10.94
N LEU A 31 -2.60 5.27 12.15
CA LEU A 31 -2.61 4.40 13.33
C LEU A 31 -4.02 3.96 13.72
N THR A 32 -5.01 4.85 13.59
CA THR A 32 -6.42 4.51 13.84
C THR A 32 -6.94 3.51 12.81
N LEU A 33 -6.66 3.76 11.53
CA LEU A 33 -7.04 2.88 10.44
C LEU A 33 -6.33 1.52 10.53
N LEU A 34 -5.04 1.52 10.87
CA LEU A 34 -4.24 0.32 11.10
C LEU A 34 -4.84 -0.51 12.24
N ASN A 35 -5.16 0.12 13.38
CA ASN A 35 -5.81 -0.57 14.48
C ASN A 35 -7.14 -1.21 14.07
N ASP A 36 -7.96 -0.50 13.29
CA ASP A 36 -9.25 -1.02 12.83
C ASP A 36 -9.08 -2.19 11.85
N ILE A 37 -8.15 -2.09 10.88
CA ILE A 37 -7.80 -3.19 9.96
C ILE A 37 -7.28 -4.41 10.73
N LEU A 38 -6.34 -4.22 11.66
CA LEU A 38 -5.77 -5.32 12.45
C LEU A 38 -6.84 -5.98 13.34
N THR A 39 -7.73 -5.19 13.94
CA THR A 39 -8.84 -5.72 14.74
C THR A 39 -9.78 -6.57 13.88
N ILE A 40 -10.12 -6.10 12.68
CA ILE A 40 -10.95 -6.85 11.74
C ILE A 40 -10.25 -8.14 11.31
N ALA A 41 -8.99 -8.07 10.88
CA ALA A 41 -8.21 -9.23 10.47
C ALA A 41 -8.12 -10.30 11.58
N GLN A 42 -7.86 -9.87 12.83
CA GLN A 42 -7.84 -10.76 14.00
C GLN A 42 -9.18 -11.46 14.24
N ARG A 43 -10.32 -10.76 14.15
CA ARG A 43 -11.64 -11.38 14.31
C ARG A 43 -11.92 -12.45 13.27
N HIS A 44 -11.39 -12.28 12.06
CA HIS A 44 -11.56 -13.21 10.94
C HIS A 44 -10.43 -14.24 10.83
N ASN A 45 -9.48 -14.26 11.78
CA ASN A 45 -8.31 -15.13 11.78
C ASN A 45 -7.47 -15.02 10.49
N ILE A 46 -7.32 -13.79 9.98
CA ILE A 46 -6.54 -13.47 8.79
C ILE A 46 -5.13 -13.04 9.24
N PRO A 47 -4.07 -13.80 8.88
CA PRO A 47 -2.69 -13.38 9.09
C PRO A 47 -2.36 -12.15 8.23
N ILE A 48 -1.74 -11.16 8.86
CA ILE A 48 -1.33 -9.90 8.23
C ILE A 48 -0.07 -9.43 8.94
N TRP A 49 0.84 -8.79 8.20
CA TRP A 49 2.13 -8.36 8.74
C TRP A 49 2.52 -6.98 8.24
N MET A 50 3.26 -6.22 9.04
CA MET A 50 3.96 -5.02 8.59
C MET A 50 5.04 -5.40 7.58
N GLU A 51 5.24 -4.56 6.56
CA GLU A 51 6.23 -4.77 5.50
C GLU A 51 7.09 -3.50 5.29
N TYR A 52 8.20 -3.60 4.56
CA TYR A 52 9.01 -2.44 4.13
C TYR A 52 9.41 -1.46 5.27
N GLY A 53 9.18 -0.16 5.06
CA GLY A 53 9.54 0.92 5.99
C GLY A 53 8.80 0.76 7.31
N SER A 54 7.55 0.29 7.24
CA SER A 54 6.72 -0.04 8.39
C SER A 54 7.28 -1.16 9.26
N LEU A 55 7.73 -2.27 8.65
CA LEU A 55 8.40 -3.36 9.37
C LEU A 55 9.70 -2.88 10.02
N LEU A 56 10.50 -2.12 9.26
CA LEU A 56 11.76 -1.56 9.77
C LEU A 56 11.53 -0.57 10.91
N GLY A 57 10.50 0.26 10.81
CA GLY A 57 10.06 1.19 11.86
C GLY A 57 9.66 0.44 13.13
N ALA A 58 8.81 -0.58 13.01
CA ALA A 58 8.37 -1.41 14.12
C ALA A 58 9.57 -2.04 14.87
N VAL A 59 10.51 -2.63 14.15
CA VAL A 59 11.65 -3.32 14.77
C VAL A 59 12.70 -2.35 15.31
N ARG A 60 13.02 -1.27 14.60
CA ARG A 60 14.15 -0.38 14.94
C ARG A 60 13.76 0.78 15.85
N HIS A 61 12.56 1.33 15.68
CA HIS A 61 12.12 2.53 16.37
C HIS A 61 10.95 2.29 17.33
N GLY A 62 10.29 1.13 17.25
CA GLY A 62 9.03 0.89 17.95
C GLY A 62 7.93 1.84 17.48
N GLY A 63 7.94 2.22 16.20
CA GLY A 63 7.07 3.25 15.61
C GLY A 63 7.55 3.69 14.25
N TYR A 64 7.11 4.86 13.79
CA TYR A 64 7.50 5.39 12.48
C TYR A 64 9.00 5.70 12.41
N ILE A 65 9.60 5.43 11.25
CA ILE A 65 10.89 6.03 10.91
C ILE A 65 10.66 7.55 10.78
N PRO A 66 11.54 8.43 11.31
CA PRO A 66 11.24 9.86 11.38
C PRO A 66 10.89 10.55 10.05
N TRP A 67 11.38 10.01 8.94
CA TRP A 67 11.19 10.52 7.58
C TRP A 67 10.30 9.60 6.71
N ASP A 68 9.55 8.68 7.33
CA ASP A 68 8.47 7.92 6.69
C ASP A 68 7.14 8.68 6.79
N ASP A 69 6.21 8.39 5.89
CA ASP A 69 4.88 9.00 5.91
C ASP A 69 3.72 8.04 5.57
N ASP A 70 4.00 6.76 5.34
CA ASP A 70 3.03 5.74 4.99
C ASP A 70 3.08 4.51 5.92
N ILE A 71 2.12 3.60 5.73
CA ILE A 71 2.10 2.29 6.36
C ILE A 71 1.92 1.22 5.29
N ASP A 72 2.75 0.19 5.36
CA ASP A 72 2.73 -0.95 4.46
C ASP A 72 2.36 -2.24 5.21
N LEU A 73 1.34 -2.94 4.72
CA LEU A 73 0.93 -4.26 5.18
C LEU A 73 1.06 -5.29 4.07
N CYS A 74 1.38 -6.53 4.41
CA CYS A 74 1.38 -7.63 3.45
C CYS A 74 0.60 -8.84 3.98
N LEU A 75 0.01 -9.59 3.04
CA LEU A 75 -0.72 -10.84 3.30
C LEU A 75 -0.43 -11.84 2.19
N LEU A 76 -0.54 -13.13 2.49
CA LEU A 76 -0.61 -14.15 1.44
C LEU A 76 -1.87 -13.94 0.60
N ARG A 77 -1.77 -14.22 -0.71
CA ARG A 77 -2.82 -13.94 -1.71
C ARG A 77 -4.24 -14.31 -1.31
N GLU A 78 -4.45 -15.51 -0.78
CA GLU A 78 -5.79 -15.97 -0.40
C GLU A 78 -6.40 -15.08 0.68
N ASP A 79 -5.60 -14.72 1.67
CA ASP A 79 -6.00 -13.88 2.79
C ASP A 79 -6.11 -12.41 2.42
N TYR A 80 -5.24 -11.93 1.53
CA TYR A 80 -5.36 -10.62 0.88
C TYR A 80 -6.74 -10.46 0.24
N MET A 81 -7.15 -11.43 -0.61
CA MET A 81 -8.43 -11.37 -1.30
C MET A 81 -9.60 -11.36 -0.32
N LYS A 82 -9.59 -12.22 0.71
CA LYS A 82 -10.64 -12.23 1.75
C LYS A 82 -10.71 -10.89 2.48
N LEU A 83 -9.56 -10.37 2.91
CA LEU A 83 -9.49 -9.16 3.72
C LEU A 83 -10.05 -7.95 2.96
N LEU A 84 -9.74 -7.80 1.68
CA LEU A 84 -10.24 -6.65 0.89
C LEU A 84 -11.77 -6.53 0.94
N PHE A 85 -12.49 -7.63 0.74
CA PHE A 85 -13.96 -7.61 0.76
C PHE A 85 -14.52 -7.46 2.18
N ILE A 86 -13.90 -8.09 3.18
CA ILE A 86 -14.29 -7.93 4.58
C ILE A 86 -14.12 -6.46 5.01
N LEU A 87 -13.04 -5.80 4.62
CA LEU A 87 -12.79 -4.40 4.95
C LEU A 87 -13.84 -3.48 4.31
N GLN A 88 -14.31 -3.78 3.09
CA GLN A 88 -15.39 -3.01 2.46
C GLN A 88 -16.69 -3.05 3.26
N ASP A 89 -16.98 -4.18 3.89
CA ASP A 89 -18.22 -4.37 4.64
C ASP A 89 -18.12 -3.85 6.09
N GLU A 90 -16.94 -3.94 6.71
CA GLU A 90 -16.79 -3.74 8.16
C GLU A 90 -16.09 -2.44 8.58
N LEU A 91 -15.36 -1.77 7.68
CA LEU A 91 -14.78 -0.46 8.00
C LEU A 91 -15.87 0.61 8.13
N PRO A 92 -15.58 1.73 8.83
CA PRO A 92 -16.47 2.89 8.83
C PRO A 92 -16.81 3.32 7.39
N LYS A 93 -18.05 3.76 7.16
CA LYS A 93 -18.55 4.11 5.81
C LYS A 93 -17.74 5.20 5.10
N ASP A 94 -17.07 6.04 5.87
CA ASP A 94 -16.21 7.10 5.33
C ASP A 94 -14.90 6.52 4.78
N CYS A 95 -14.47 5.33 5.23
CA CYS A 95 -13.25 4.68 4.76
C CYS A 95 -13.43 4.03 3.39
N MET A 96 -12.38 4.08 2.57
CA MET A 96 -12.40 3.59 1.20
C MET A 96 -11.39 2.47 1.02
N VAL A 97 -11.83 1.29 0.58
CA VAL A 97 -10.96 0.17 0.17
C VAL A 97 -10.83 0.16 -1.35
N ARG A 98 -9.66 0.55 -1.86
CA ARG A 98 -9.39 0.70 -3.28
C ARG A 98 -8.42 -0.37 -3.78
N SER A 99 -8.79 -1.03 -4.87
CA SER A 99 -7.97 -1.96 -5.64
C SER A 99 -8.57 -2.08 -7.04
N PHE A 100 -7.86 -2.70 -7.98
CA PHE A 100 -8.44 -3.03 -9.29
C PHE A 100 -9.51 -4.14 -9.24
N TYR A 101 -9.72 -4.77 -8.07
CA TYR A 101 -10.88 -5.63 -7.84
C TYR A 101 -12.14 -4.85 -7.46
N THR A 102 -11.98 -3.65 -6.88
CA THR A 102 -13.08 -2.84 -6.35
C THR A 102 -13.36 -1.60 -7.19
N GLN A 103 -12.40 -1.16 -8.00
CA GLN A 103 -12.46 0.03 -8.85
C GLN A 103 -11.87 -0.24 -10.24
N LYS A 104 -12.57 0.19 -11.30
CA LYS A 104 -12.23 -0.14 -12.70
C LYS A 104 -10.98 0.58 -13.23
N ASP A 105 -10.67 1.74 -12.66
CA ASP A 105 -9.62 2.68 -13.06
C ASP A 105 -8.48 2.77 -12.03
N TYR A 106 -8.45 1.84 -11.07
CA TYR A 106 -7.38 1.82 -10.07
C TYR A 106 -6.04 1.48 -10.72
N PRO A 107 -5.02 2.35 -10.61
CA PRO A 107 -3.82 2.27 -11.46
C PRO A 107 -2.69 1.42 -10.87
N LEU A 108 -2.84 0.93 -9.64
CA LEU A 108 -1.75 0.29 -8.91
C LEU A 108 -2.05 -1.21 -8.66
N PRO A 109 -1.01 -2.06 -8.57
CA PRO A 109 -1.17 -3.50 -8.34
C PRO A 109 -1.30 -3.91 -6.87
N GLN A 110 -1.15 -2.98 -5.92
CA GLN A 110 -1.50 -3.19 -4.50
C GLN A 110 -2.89 -2.64 -4.18
N ALA A 111 -3.41 -2.87 -2.97
CA ALA A 111 -4.62 -2.15 -2.52
C ALA A 111 -4.23 -0.95 -1.65
N TYR A 112 -5.12 0.04 -1.58
CA TYR A 112 -4.98 1.20 -0.71
C TYR A 112 -6.27 1.42 0.08
N VAL A 113 -6.15 1.44 1.41
CA VAL A 113 -7.26 1.73 2.32
C VAL A 113 -7.08 3.13 2.88
N SER A 114 -8.08 4.01 2.76
CA SER A 114 -8.00 5.37 3.30
C SER A 114 -9.17 5.72 4.20
N ASN A 115 -8.98 6.74 5.04
CA ASN A 115 -9.98 7.24 5.99
C ASN A 115 -11.16 8.00 5.36
N ARG A 116 -11.02 8.44 4.11
CA ARG A 116 -12.02 9.23 3.37
C ARG A 116 -11.89 9.07 1.86
N GLU A 117 -12.94 9.45 1.13
CA GLU A 117 -12.91 9.51 -0.33
C GLU A 117 -12.19 10.76 -0.84
N ASN A 118 -12.58 11.92 -0.33
CA ASN A 118 -12.14 13.23 -0.81
C ASN A 118 -11.33 13.96 0.24
N ILE A 119 -10.44 14.86 -0.17
CA ILE A 119 -9.77 15.77 0.78
C ILE A 119 -10.75 16.89 1.18
N ASP A 120 -10.62 17.40 2.39
CA ASP A 120 -11.41 18.54 2.83
C ASP A 120 -10.83 19.85 2.27
N VAL A 121 -11.49 20.37 1.23
CA VAL A 121 -11.17 21.68 0.63
C VAL A 121 -11.98 22.84 1.23
N GLY A 122 -12.76 22.61 2.29
CA GLY A 122 -13.46 23.67 3.04
C GLY A 122 -14.85 24.05 2.51
N PHE A 123 -15.41 23.32 1.54
CA PHE A 123 -16.74 23.61 0.97
C PHE A 123 -17.82 22.58 1.33
N ASP A 124 -17.46 21.32 1.54
CA ASP A 124 -18.39 20.27 1.89
C ASP A 124 -18.52 20.14 3.42
N GLU A 125 -19.75 20.17 3.93
CA GLU A 125 -19.98 20.15 5.38
C GLU A 125 -19.72 18.76 5.99
N GLN A 126 -19.90 17.69 5.23
CA GLN A 126 -19.59 16.33 5.69
C GLN A 126 -18.07 16.18 5.85
N GLU A 127 -17.29 16.65 4.87
CA GLU A 127 -15.83 16.64 4.94
C GLU A 127 -15.28 17.48 6.11
N LYS A 128 -15.87 18.64 6.38
CA LYS A 128 -15.50 19.46 7.56
C LYS A 128 -15.77 18.74 8.87
N GLU A 129 -16.91 18.08 9.00
CA GLU A 129 -17.24 17.29 10.19
C GLU A 129 -16.30 16.09 10.35
N LEU A 130 -15.91 15.42 9.25
CA LEU A 130 -14.88 14.38 9.27
C LEU A 130 -13.53 14.94 9.69
N THR A 131 -13.11 16.07 9.15
CA THR A 131 -11.86 16.76 9.54
C THR A 131 -11.84 17.08 11.03
N LYS A 132 -12.94 17.58 11.62
CA LYS A 132 -13.03 17.82 13.07
C LYS A 132 -12.86 16.52 13.88
N LYS A 133 -13.48 15.42 13.44
CA LYS A 133 -13.33 14.09 14.07
C LYS A 133 -11.93 13.52 13.94
N MET A 134 -11.23 13.85 12.86
CA MET A 134 -9.90 13.36 12.51
C MET A 134 -8.80 14.35 12.91
N TRP A 135 -8.92 14.91 14.12
CA TRP A 135 -7.96 15.85 14.69
C TRP A 135 -7.58 16.99 13.73
N GLY A 136 -8.55 17.60 13.07
CA GLY A 136 -8.30 18.73 12.16
C GLY A 136 -7.49 18.38 10.92
N CYS A 137 -7.25 17.10 10.62
CA CYS A 137 -6.49 16.68 9.45
C CYS A 137 -7.40 16.63 8.21
N PRO A 138 -7.15 17.44 7.17
CA PRO A 138 -8.01 17.51 5.99
C PRO A 138 -7.63 16.50 4.90
N TYR A 139 -6.57 15.73 5.10
CA TYR A 139 -5.99 14.86 4.09
C TYR A 139 -6.71 13.51 4.00
N CYS A 140 -6.70 12.95 2.80
CA CYS A 140 -6.91 11.53 2.60
C CYS A 140 -5.62 10.80 3.01
N CYS A 141 -5.70 10.07 4.12
CA CYS A 141 -4.60 9.30 4.70
C CYS A 141 -4.95 7.81 4.63
N GLY A 142 -3.97 6.97 4.37
CA GLY A 142 -4.22 5.57 4.13
C GLY A 142 -3.01 4.68 4.29
N ILE A 143 -3.24 3.41 3.99
CA ILE A 143 -2.35 2.27 4.21
C ILE A 143 -2.33 1.44 2.93
N ASP A 144 -1.13 1.10 2.47
CA ASP A 144 -0.92 0.19 1.36
C ASP A 144 -0.99 -1.27 1.86
N ILE A 145 -1.66 -2.12 1.09
CA ILE A 145 -1.80 -3.54 1.37
C ILE A 145 -1.33 -4.34 0.15
N PHE A 146 -0.26 -5.10 0.33
CA PHE A 146 0.42 -5.85 -0.72
C PHE A 146 0.05 -7.34 -0.70
N PRO A 147 -0.35 -7.93 -1.84
CA PRO A 147 -0.47 -9.37 -1.97
C PRO A 147 0.90 -10.02 -2.11
N MET A 148 1.12 -11.08 -1.34
CA MET A 148 2.31 -11.92 -1.41
C MET A 148 1.96 -13.24 -2.10
N ASP A 149 2.61 -13.49 -3.23
CA ASP A 149 2.39 -14.64 -4.10
C ASP A 149 3.59 -15.59 -4.09
N PHE A 150 3.32 -16.87 -4.34
CA PHE A 150 4.33 -17.92 -4.30
C PHE A 150 5.28 -17.86 -5.48
N ILE A 151 6.54 -18.21 -5.24
CA ILE A 151 7.59 -18.38 -6.24
C ILE A 151 7.94 -19.87 -6.33
N PRO A 152 7.94 -20.48 -7.53
CA PRO A 152 8.19 -21.91 -7.68
C PRO A 152 9.65 -22.24 -7.36
N LYS A 153 9.90 -23.47 -6.91
CA LYS A 153 11.28 -23.99 -6.68
C LYS A 153 12.08 -24.16 -7.97
N ASP A 154 11.38 -24.38 -9.09
CA ASP A 154 11.99 -24.55 -10.40
C ASP A 154 12.31 -23.18 -11.01
N ASP A 155 13.60 -22.90 -11.19
CA ASP A 155 14.07 -21.61 -11.70
C ASP A 155 13.70 -21.39 -13.18
N ASP A 156 13.59 -22.44 -14.00
CA ASP A 156 13.19 -22.31 -15.40
C ASP A 156 11.71 -21.94 -15.49
N TYR A 157 10.87 -22.57 -14.66
CA TYR A 157 9.46 -22.21 -14.52
C TYR A 157 9.30 -20.78 -13.98
N TRP A 158 10.07 -20.41 -12.95
CA TRP A 158 10.09 -19.04 -12.43
C TRP A 158 10.43 -18.00 -13.50
N ASN A 159 11.48 -18.26 -14.30
CA ASN A 159 11.90 -17.34 -15.34
C ASN A 159 10.82 -17.19 -16.42
N GLN A 160 10.19 -18.29 -16.87
CA GLN A 160 9.09 -18.23 -17.84
C GLN A 160 7.89 -17.44 -17.30
N LEU A 161 7.51 -17.69 -16.04
CA LEU A 161 6.42 -16.99 -15.38
C LEU A 161 6.70 -15.49 -15.28
N MET A 162 7.93 -15.12 -14.93
CA MET A 162 8.32 -13.72 -14.81
C MET A 162 8.38 -12.96 -16.13
N GLU A 163 8.76 -13.61 -17.23
CA GLU A 163 8.71 -12.95 -18.54
C GLU A 163 7.28 -12.63 -18.95
N ILE A 164 6.35 -13.55 -18.71
CA ILE A 164 4.92 -13.30 -18.90
C ILE A 164 4.44 -12.19 -17.97
N TYR A 165 4.72 -12.30 -16.67
CA TYR A 165 4.26 -11.35 -15.67
C TYR A 165 4.74 -9.93 -15.98
N LYS A 166 6.02 -9.76 -16.32
CA LYS A 166 6.60 -8.46 -16.69
C LYS A 166 5.88 -7.85 -17.89
N ALA A 167 5.58 -8.63 -18.93
CA ALA A 167 4.88 -8.12 -20.11
C ALA A 167 3.51 -7.54 -19.74
N VAL A 168 2.72 -8.25 -18.91
CA VAL A 168 1.41 -7.78 -18.46
C VAL A 168 1.54 -6.60 -17.48
N TYR A 169 2.48 -6.68 -16.54
CA TYR A 169 2.76 -5.63 -15.56
C TYR A 169 3.18 -4.32 -16.22
N TYR A 170 4.12 -4.35 -17.18
CA TYR A 170 4.59 -3.16 -17.88
C TYR A 170 3.49 -2.51 -18.71
N LEU A 171 2.59 -3.31 -19.29
CA LEU A 171 1.41 -2.79 -19.97
C LEU A 171 0.45 -2.09 -18.99
N GLY A 172 0.25 -2.66 -17.79
CA GLY A 172 -0.60 -2.08 -16.76
C GLY A 172 -0.05 -0.77 -16.18
N ILE A 173 1.22 -0.76 -15.76
CA ILE A 173 1.82 0.41 -15.10
C ILE A 173 2.04 1.59 -16.07
N ASN A 174 2.25 1.30 -17.36
CA ASN A 174 2.42 2.31 -18.41
C ASN A 174 1.20 2.40 -19.33
N PHE A 175 0.01 2.03 -18.84
CA PHE A 175 -1.21 1.92 -19.66
C PHE A 175 -1.49 3.17 -20.51
N ASP A 176 -1.39 4.36 -19.91
CA ASP A 176 -1.61 5.63 -20.61
C ASP A 176 -0.51 5.91 -21.65
N GLU A 177 0.73 5.48 -21.43
CA GLU A 177 1.82 5.62 -22.41
C GLU A 177 1.54 4.76 -23.64
N TYR A 178 1.24 3.47 -23.45
CA TYR A 178 0.87 2.55 -24.53
C TYR A 178 -0.34 3.07 -25.32
N LYS A 179 -1.33 3.64 -24.62
CA LYS A 179 -2.50 4.27 -25.24
C LYS A 179 -2.11 5.49 -26.09
N ASN A 180 -1.23 6.33 -25.58
CA ASN A 180 -0.81 7.57 -26.25
C ASN A 180 0.04 7.30 -27.49
N ILE A 181 0.86 6.25 -27.49
CA ILE A 181 1.68 5.86 -28.65
C ILE A 181 0.92 4.94 -29.65
N GLY A 182 -0.29 4.48 -29.31
CA GLY A 182 -1.12 3.66 -30.19
C GLY A 182 -0.76 2.17 -30.23
N GLU A 183 -0.04 1.68 -29.22
CA GLU A 183 0.44 0.28 -29.13
C GLU A 183 -0.39 -0.58 -28.14
N LEU A 184 -1.34 0.03 -27.43
CA LEU A 184 -2.14 -0.62 -26.40
C LEU A 184 -2.93 -1.82 -26.94
N GLU A 185 -3.69 -1.64 -28.01
CA GLU A 185 -4.56 -2.68 -28.57
C GLU A 185 -3.78 -3.88 -29.11
N GLU A 186 -2.64 -3.63 -29.76
CA GLU A 186 -1.74 -4.70 -30.23
C GLU A 186 -1.14 -5.47 -29.07
N SER A 187 -0.63 -4.76 -28.06
CA SER A 187 -0.04 -5.38 -26.86
C SER A 187 -1.06 -6.22 -26.08
N VAL A 188 -2.30 -5.73 -25.95
CA VAL A 188 -3.41 -6.49 -25.37
C VAL A 188 -3.69 -7.75 -26.19
N HIS A 189 -3.74 -7.66 -27.52
CA HIS A 189 -3.99 -8.83 -28.37
C HIS A 189 -2.89 -9.90 -28.27
N GLN A 190 -1.63 -9.48 -28.15
CA GLN A 190 -0.50 -10.38 -27.92
C GLN A 190 -0.64 -11.11 -26.58
N ILE A 191 -1.04 -10.43 -25.51
CA ILE A 191 -1.30 -11.04 -24.19
C ILE A 191 -2.48 -12.01 -24.26
N GLU A 192 -3.61 -11.60 -24.87
CA GLU A 192 -4.81 -12.45 -25.03
C GLU A 192 -4.46 -13.75 -25.77
N THR A 193 -3.66 -13.67 -26.83
CA THR A 193 -3.22 -14.82 -27.62
C THR A 193 -2.25 -15.72 -26.85
N THR A 194 -1.25 -15.12 -26.20
CA THR A 194 -0.18 -15.86 -25.49
C THR A 194 -0.73 -16.62 -24.28
N LEU A 195 -1.64 -15.99 -23.53
CA LEU A 195 -2.21 -16.56 -22.30
C LEU A 195 -3.56 -17.23 -22.51
N ASN A 196 -4.07 -17.26 -23.74
CA ASN A 196 -5.40 -17.77 -24.07
C ASN A 196 -6.47 -17.20 -23.12
N THR A 197 -6.45 -15.87 -22.95
CA THR A 197 -7.33 -15.12 -22.06
C THR A 197 -8.08 -14.02 -22.81
N SER A 198 -9.01 -13.35 -22.14
CA SER A 198 -9.72 -12.18 -22.68
C SER A 198 -9.58 -11.00 -21.72
N ILE A 199 -9.27 -9.84 -22.30
CA ILE A 199 -9.14 -8.56 -21.59
C ILE A 199 -10.35 -7.69 -21.94
N GLU A 200 -11.09 -7.27 -20.91
CA GLU A 200 -12.22 -6.35 -21.08
C GLU A 200 -11.76 -5.06 -21.79
N LYS A 201 -12.59 -4.49 -22.66
CA LYS A 201 -12.26 -3.25 -23.38
C LYS A 201 -12.85 -2.03 -22.68
N GLY A 202 -12.48 -0.83 -23.13
CA GLY A 202 -13.02 0.43 -22.61
C GLY A 202 -12.52 0.76 -21.20
N ASP A 203 -13.42 1.22 -20.34
CA ASP A 203 -13.12 1.76 -19.00
C ASP A 203 -12.69 0.71 -17.96
N LYS A 204 -12.79 -0.58 -18.29
CA LYS A 204 -12.34 -1.69 -17.45
C LYS A 204 -11.03 -2.30 -17.89
N MET A 205 -10.48 -1.87 -19.03
CA MET A 205 -9.31 -2.51 -19.62
C MET A 205 -8.12 -2.57 -18.67
N LEU A 206 -7.82 -1.46 -17.98
CA LEU A 206 -6.75 -1.40 -16.99
C LEU A 206 -6.96 -2.42 -15.86
N SER A 207 -8.13 -2.44 -15.23
CA SER A 207 -8.44 -3.43 -14.19
C SER A 207 -8.37 -4.88 -14.70
N SER A 208 -8.73 -5.12 -15.96
CA SER A 208 -8.64 -6.45 -16.58
C SER A 208 -7.20 -6.86 -16.86
N ILE A 209 -6.32 -5.93 -17.26
CA ILE A 209 -4.88 -6.16 -17.40
C ILE A 209 -4.29 -6.53 -16.03
N TRP A 210 -4.64 -5.79 -14.98
CA TRP A 210 -4.17 -6.12 -13.61
C TRP A 210 -4.65 -7.49 -13.13
N LYS A 211 -5.91 -7.86 -13.41
CA LYS A 211 -6.42 -9.20 -13.10
C LYS A 211 -5.68 -10.31 -13.85
N VAL A 212 -5.22 -10.06 -15.08
CA VAL A 212 -4.37 -11.00 -15.81
C VAL A 212 -2.98 -11.10 -15.16
N ALA A 213 -2.37 -9.97 -14.76
CA ALA A 213 -1.09 -10.00 -14.05
C ALA A 213 -1.19 -10.79 -12.74
N ASP A 214 -2.25 -10.58 -11.97
CA ASP A 214 -2.53 -11.34 -10.75
C ASP A 214 -2.76 -12.82 -11.05
N ALA A 215 -3.52 -13.16 -12.08
CA ALA A 215 -3.72 -14.55 -12.48
C ALA A 215 -2.39 -15.26 -12.79
N VAL A 216 -1.43 -14.56 -13.41
CA VAL A 216 -0.08 -15.06 -13.64
C VAL A 216 0.68 -15.22 -12.32
N ALA A 217 0.65 -14.23 -11.43
CA ALA A 217 1.30 -14.33 -10.12
C ALA A 217 0.75 -15.49 -9.25
N MET A 218 -0.52 -15.82 -9.44
CA MET A 218 -1.23 -16.89 -8.73
C MET A 218 -1.02 -18.30 -9.32
N MET A 219 -0.26 -18.45 -10.41
CA MET A 219 -0.10 -19.77 -11.06
C MET A 219 0.66 -20.78 -10.20
N THR A 220 1.60 -20.32 -9.38
CA THR A 220 2.41 -21.19 -8.52
C THR A 220 1.61 -21.65 -7.31
N GLN A 221 1.50 -22.96 -7.11
CA GLN A 221 0.84 -23.53 -5.93
C GLN A 221 1.79 -23.62 -4.73
N LYS A 222 1.22 -23.69 -3.51
CA LYS A 222 1.98 -23.67 -2.25
C LYS A 222 2.98 -24.83 -2.13
N ASP A 223 2.66 -26.01 -2.65
CA ASP A 223 3.52 -27.20 -2.60
C ASP A 223 4.70 -27.13 -3.61
N GLU A 224 4.51 -26.41 -4.71
CA GLU A 224 5.53 -26.07 -5.70
C GLU A 224 6.44 -24.91 -5.25
N ALA A 225 5.99 -24.13 -4.27
CA ALA A 225 6.62 -22.89 -3.83
C ALA A 225 7.90 -23.12 -3.02
N GLY A 226 8.96 -22.39 -3.36
CA GLY A 226 10.18 -22.27 -2.56
C GLY A 226 10.25 -20.98 -1.75
N PHE A 227 9.59 -19.92 -2.24
CA PHE A 227 9.65 -18.58 -1.67
C PHE A 227 8.31 -17.85 -1.87
N VAL A 228 8.21 -16.65 -1.31
CA VAL A 228 7.08 -15.73 -1.52
C VAL A 228 7.60 -14.31 -1.81
N THR A 229 6.83 -13.52 -2.55
CA THR A 229 7.13 -12.11 -2.84
C THR A 229 5.88 -11.34 -3.25
N TRP A 230 5.96 -10.01 -3.24
CA TRP A 230 5.11 -9.18 -4.10
C TRP A 230 5.76 -9.13 -5.49
N TYR A 231 5.09 -9.68 -6.52
CA TYR A 231 5.69 -9.84 -7.87
C TYR A 231 6.20 -8.54 -8.51
N PRO A 232 5.54 -7.37 -8.35
CA PRO A 232 6.04 -6.09 -8.84
C PRO A 232 7.47 -5.75 -8.38
N GLU A 233 7.91 -6.22 -7.21
CA GLU A 233 9.28 -5.98 -6.75
C GLU A 233 10.33 -6.51 -7.73
N PHE A 234 10.04 -7.58 -8.46
CA PHE A 234 10.98 -8.13 -9.44
C PHE A 234 11.11 -7.24 -10.68
N GLY A 235 10.02 -6.58 -11.08
CA GLY A 235 10.06 -5.58 -12.14
C GLY A 235 10.89 -4.36 -11.74
N MET A 236 10.85 -3.97 -10.47
CA MET A 236 11.52 -2.77 -9.94
C MET A 236 12.98 -3.00 -9.53
N TYR A 237 13.28 -4.14 -8.89
CA TYR A 237 14.55 -4.39 -8.20
C TYR A 237 15.27 -5.68 -8.63
N GLY A 238 14.68 -6.47 -9.53
CA GLY A 238 15.26 -7.74 -9.99
C GLY A 238 15.19 -8.88 -8.96
N ASN A 239 16.09 -9.86 -9.07
CA ASN A 239 15.99 -11.17 -8.38
C ASN A 239 16.19 -11.16 -6.84
N ASN A 240 16.35 -10.01 -6.21
CA ASN A 240 16.86 -9.91 -4.83
C ASN A 240 15.77 -9.79 -3.74
N ARG A 241 14.48 -9.95 -4.08
CA ARG A 241 13.35 -9.76 -3.13
C ARG A 241 12.58 -11.05 -2.79
N LYS A 242 13.20 -12.23 -2.96
CA LYS A 242 12.62 -13.52 -2.51
C LYS A 242 12.64 -13.60 -0.98
N ARG A 243 11.54 -14.04 -0.37
CA ARG A 243 11.44 -14.31 1.09
C ARG A 243 11.14 -15.78 1.34
N SER A 244 11.72 -16.37 2.38
CA SER A 244 11.37 -17.74 2.77
C SER A 244 9.90 -17.84 3.17
N LEU A 245 9.29 -19.00 2.92
CA LEU A 245 7.93 -19.29 3.39
C LEU A 245 7.87 -19.32 4.93
N ASP A 246 8.94 -19.82 5.56
CA ASP A 246 9.03 -19.93 7.01
C ASP A 246 9.05 -18.56 7.69
N ALA A 247 9.54 -17.51 7.02
CA ALA A 247 9.51 -16.15 7.56
C ALA A 247 8.09 -15.69 7.92
N TYR A 248 7.08 -16.16 7.18
CA TYR A 248 5.66 -15.81 7.37
C TYR A 248 4.85 -16.96 8.00
N SER A 249 5.52 -17.94 8.62
CA SER A 249 4.85 -19.11 9.21
C SER A 249 4.14 -18.81 10.55
N ASP A 250 4.52 -17.72 11.22
CA ASP A 250 3.95 -17.28 12.47
C ASP A 250 4.12 -15.74 12.63
N THR A 251 3.50 -15.18 13.66
CA THR A 251 3.41 -13.74 13.91
C THR A 251 3.97 -13.36 15.27
N ILE A 252 4.82 -12.34 15.28
CA ILE A 252 5.23 -11.66 16.52
C ILE A 252 4.46 -10.33 16.61
N TRP A 253 3.96 -9.99 17.79
CA TRP A 253 3.38 -8.68 18.07
C TRP A 253 4.38 -7.79 18.80
N VAL A 254 4.71 -6.64 18.20
CA VAL A 254 5.65 -5.66 18.75
C VAL A 254 4.99 -4.30 18.96
N GLU A 255 5.57 -3.47 19.82
CA GLU A 255 5.10 -2.10 20.02
C GLU A 255 5.35 -1.23 18.77
N PHE A 256 4.38 -0.39 18.42
CA PHE A 256 4.45 0.59 17.35
C PHE A 256 3.68 1.85 17.74
N GLU A 257 4.40 2.91 18.10
CA GLU A 257 3.86 4.11 18.73
C GLU A 257 3.01 3.77 19.97
N MET A 258 1.68 3.82 19.87
CA MET A 258 0.74 3.47 20.96
C MET A 258 -0.09 2.20 20.72
N ILE A 259 0.20 1.43 19.67
CA ILE A 259 -0.48 0.18 19.37
C ILE A 259 0.53 -0.98 19.27
N LYS A 260 0.01 -2.20 19.18
CA LYS A 260 0.81 -3.37 18.80
C LYS A 260 0.54 -3.71 17.35
N VAL A 261 1.59 -4.09 16.63
CA VAL A 261 1.50 -4.48 15.21
C VAL A 261 2.10 -5.86 14.99
N PRO A 262 1.56 -6.64 14.04
CA PRO A 262 2.08 -7.95 13.70
C PRO A 262 3.27 -7.83 12.74
N ILE A 263 4.35 -8.54 13.04
CA ILE A 263 5.52 -8.68 12.16
C ILE A 263 5.78 -10.17 11.89
N PRO A 264 6.38 -10.53 10.75
CA PRO A 264 6.64 -11.93 10.42
C PRO A 264 7.65 -12.53 11.42
N ILE A 265 7.48 -13.80 11.80
CA ILE A 265 8.43 -14.50 12.70
C ILE A 265 9.87 -14.44 12.18
N GLY A 266 10.05 -14.45 10.86
CA GLY A 266 11.34 -14.29 10.19
C GLY A 266 11.70 -12.85 9.81
N TYR A 267 11.20 -11.84 10.54
CA TYR A 267 11.45 -10.42 10.21
C TYR A 267 12.92 -10.06 9.98
N GLU A 268 13.86 -10.72 10.67
CA GLU A 268 15.29 -10.46 10.45
C GLU A 268 15.75 -10.82 9.04
N GLU A 269 15.25 -11.92 8.48
CA GLU A 269 15.56 -12.33 7.11
C GLU A 269 15.03 -11.28 6.14
N VAL A 270 13.76 -10.90 6.32
CA VAL A 270 13.09 -9.89 5.49
C VAL A 270 13.84 -8.56 5.53
N LEU A 271 14.18 -8.05 6.72
CA LEU A 271 14.89 -6.77 6.86
C LEU A 271 16.32 -6.80 6.32
N LYS A 272 17.06 -7.91 6.53
CA LYS A 272 18.41 -8.06 5.95
C LYS A 272 18.36 -8.12 4.43
N MET A 273 17.34 -8.76 3.86
CA MET A 273 17.13 -8.80 2.42
C MET A 273 16.80 -7.39 1.88
N GLN A 274 15.91 -6.65 2.54
CA GLN A 274 15.44 -5.36 2.03
C GLN A 274 16.45 -4.20 2.23
N TYR A 275 17.17 -4.20 3.36
CA TYR A 275 17.99 -3.07 3.83
C TYR A 275 19.44 -3.44 4.15
N GLY A 276 19.82 -4.71 3.98
CA GLY A 276 21.16 -5.20 4.28
C GLY A 276 21.41 -5.47 5.76
N ASN A 277 22.60 -5.99 6.08
CA ASN A 277 22.98 -6.38 7.46
C ASN A 277 23.04 -5.20 8.45
N SER A 278 23.11 -3.97 7.95
CA SER A 278 23.15 -2.75 8.77
C SER A 278 21.77 -2.10 8.96
N TYR A 279 20.66 -2.82 8.74
CA TYR A 279 19.31 -2.24 8.81
C TYR A 279 19.00 -1.55 10.15
N MET A 280 19.63 -1.98 11.25
CA MET A 280 19.49 -1.36 12.57
C MET A 280 20.17 0.00 12.69
N THR A 281 21.09 0.35 11.79
CA THR A 281 21.71 1.68 11.74
C THR A 281 20.79 2.63 10.99
N PRO A 282 20.30 3.72 11.61
CA PRO A 282 19.46 4.69 10.91
C PRO A 282 20.24 5.38 9.78
N ILE A 283 19.74 5.26 8.56
CA ILE A 283 20.24 5.95 7.36
C ILE A 283 19.06 6.65 6.72
N LYS A 284 19.19 7.95 6.47
CA LYS A 284 18.20 8.69 5.68
C LYS A 284 18.35 8.31 4.21
N GLY A 285 17.61 7.27 3.82
CA GLY A 285 17.56 6.75 2.45
C GLY A 285 16.56 7.51 1.57
N SER A 286 16.41 7.03 0.34
CA SER A 286 15.36 7.43 -0.58
C SER A 286 14.07 6.63 -0.35
N ALA A 287 12.93 7.26 -0.52
CA ALA A 287 11.62 6.59 -0.63
C ALA A 287 11.25 6.41 -2.11
N SER A 288 10.29 5.52 -2.38
CA SER A 288 9.75 5.31 -3.73
C SER A 288 8.75 6.41 -4.14
N HIS A 289 8.39 7.30 -3.21
CA HIS A 289 7.51 8.45 -3.42
C HIS A 289 8.09 9.72 -2.78
N ASP A 290 7.47 10.86 -3.08
CA ASP A 290 7.82 12.15 -2.46
C ASP A 290 7.32 12.24 -1.02
N TYR A 291 8.10 12.90 -0.16
CA TYR A 291 7.71 13.23 1.22
C TYR A 291 7.31 14.73 1.36
N PRO A 292 6.25 15.06 2.14
CA PRO A 292 5.24 14.13 2.62
C PRO A 292 4.29 13.71 1.49
N TYR A 293 3.71 12.51 1.52
CA TYR A 293 2.78 12.03 0.48
C TYR A 293 1.59 12.99 0.25
N PHE A 294 1.14 13.69 1.30
CA PHE A 294 0.01 14.63 1.24
C PHE A 294 0.36 16.02 0.68
N LYS A 295 1.61 16.28 0.26
CA LYS A 295 2.05 17.58 -0.25
C LYS A 295 1.22 18.10 -1.44
N LEU A 296 0.78 17.20 -2.33
CA LEU A 296 -0.11 17.58 -3.44
C LEU A 296 -1.53 17.89 -2.97
N GLN A 297 -2.01 17.22 -1.93
CA GLN A 297 -3.31 17.48 -1.31
C GLN A 297 -3.32 18.87 -0.67
N GLU A 298 -2.26 19.20 0.07
CA GLU A 298 -2.10 20.52 0.70
C GLU A 298 -2.12 21.65 -0.32
N LYS A 299 -1.42 21.49 -1.46
CA LYS A 299 -1.48 22.47 -2.56
C LYS A 299 -2.91 22.67 -3.09
N LYS A 300 -3.68 21.59 -3.25
CA LYS A 300 -5.08 21.66 -3.70
C LYS A 300 -5.95 22.40 -2.69
N ILE A 301 -5.80 22.12 -1.40
CA ILE A 301 -6.55 22.79 -0.32
C ILE A 301 -6.24 24.29 -0.30
N LEU A 302 -4.95 24.66 -0.34
CA LEU A 302 -4.53 26.07 -0.36
C LEU A 302 -5.05 26.84 -1.59
N PHE A 303 -5.09 26.18 -2.75
CA PHE A 303 -5.63 26.78 -3.97
C PHE A 303 -7.12 27.11 -3.84
N HIS A 304 -7.91 26.18 -3.30
CA HIS A 304 -9.36 26.37 -3.11
C HIS A 304 -9.68 27.43 -2.06
N ASN A 305 -8.93 27.47 -0.95
CA ASN A 305 -9.08 28.50 0.08
C ASN A 305 -8.84 29.91 -0.49
N LYS A 306 -7.88 30.08 -1.41
CA LYS A 306 -7.64 31.38 -2.08
C LYS A 306 -8.78 31.78 -3.01
N ILE A 307 -9.38 30.84 -3.74
CA ILE A 307 -10.53 31.13 -4.61
C ILE A 307 -11.76 31.52 -3.77
N GLY A 308 -12.03 30.80 -2.69
CA GLY A 308 -13.13 31.14 -1.78
C GLY A 308 -13.04 32.58 -1.26
N GLN A 309 -11.83 33.01 -0.85
CA GLN A 309 -11.57 34.39 -0.43
C GLN A 309 -11.76 35.44 -1.53
N MET A 310 -11.63 35.08 -2.81
CA MET A 310 -11.91 35.99 -3.93
C MET A 310 -13.39 36.05 -4.30
N GLY A 311 -14.15 34.98 -4.05
CA GLY A 311 -15.60 34.93 -4.26
C GLY A 311 -16.38 35.83 -3.30
N ASP A 312 -15.85 36.06 -2.09
CA ASP A 312 -16.43 36.96 -1.08
C ASP A 312 -16.18 38.46 -1.36
N ILE A 313 -15.46 38.79 -2.45
CA ILE A 313 -15.09 40.17 -2.83
C ILE A 313 -16.05 40.74 -3.92
N TYR A 314 -17.01 39.95 -4.40
CA TYR A 314 -18.02 40.36 -5.38
C TYR A 314 -19.44 40.23 -4.82
#